data_AF-A0A6J4TQB9-F1
#
_entry.id   AF-A0A6J4TQB9-F1
#
_cell.length_a   1.000
_cell.length_b   1.000
_cell.length_c   1.000
_cell.angle_alpha   90.00
_cell.angle_beta   90.00
_cell.angle_gamma   90.00
#
_symmetry.space_group_name_H-M   'P 1'
#
loop_
_entity.id
_entity.type
_entity.pdbx_description
1 polymer ?
#
loop_
_entity_poly.entity_id
_entity_poly.type
_entity_poly.pdbx_seq_one_letter_code
_entity_poly.pdbx_strand_id
1 'polypeptide(L)'
;MRWAGAAALLAAVGTVVAFVLAVRSTQDAVPTALRDCVLDGDAGIVRSAGDLGVRTRADVGDGVIRELGRMQVGDDTAVLLQGSGYRLLVLAGRKSPPLDGDLPLRVYERTNEYALVARELDPMRGVLSGCVELVAAQEA
;
A
#
# COMPACT_ATOMS: atom_id res chain seq x y z
N MET A 1 -0.82 -1.85 -49.14
CA MET A 1 -0.06 -1.28 -48.00
C MET A 1 -1.01 -0.86 -46.87
N ARG A 2 -1.71 -1.79 -46.19
CA ARG A 2 -2.65 -1.46 -45.09
C ARG A 2 -2.52 -2.37 -43.84
N TRP A 3 -1.57 -3.31 -43.85
CA TRP A 3 -1.40 -4.33 -42.80
C TRP A 3 -0.28 -4.01 -41.80
N ALA A 4 0.59 -3.04 -42.09
CA ALA A 4 1.70 -2.67 -41.21
C ALA A 4 1.24 -1.92 -39.94
N GLY A 5 0.13 -1.17 -40.00
CA GLY A 5 -0.39 -0.42 -38.85
C GLY A 5 -1.00 -1.29 -37.75
N ALA A 6 -1.62 -2.42 -38.12
CA ALA A 6 -2.25 -3.34 -37.16
C ALA A 6 -1.21 -4.14 -36.34
N ALA A 7 -0.10 -4.54 -36.96
CA ALA A 7 0.96 -5.27 -36.29
C ALA A 7 1.73 -4.39 -35.27
N ALA A 8 1.96 -3.11 -35.58
CA ALA A 8 2.61 -2.18 -34.67
C ALA A 8 1.74 -1.89 -33.42
N LEU A 9 0.42 -1.77 -33.58
CA LEU A 9 -0.52 -1.58 -32.47
C LEU A 9 -0.57 -2.80 -31.54
N LEU A 10 -0.59 -4.02 -32.08
CA LEU A 10 -0.57 -5.25 -31.27
C LEU A 10 0.74 -5.41 -30.48
N ALA A 11 1.89 -5.06 -31.08
CA ALA A 11 3.17 -5.11 -30.39
C ALA A 11 3.27 -4.07 -29.25
N ALA A 12 2.71 -2.87 -29.45
CA ALA A 12 2.67 -1.82 -28.43
C ALA A 12 1.75 -2.19 -27.25
N VAL A 13 0.59 -2.79 -27.52
CA VAL A 13 -0.30 -3.25 -26.44
C VAL A 13 0.32 -4.41 -25.67
N GLY A 14 0.95 -5.37 -26.37
CA GLY A 14 1.61 -6.51 -25.73
C GLY A 14 2.77 -6.09 -24.81
N THR A 15 3.56 -5.09 -25.21
CA THR A 15 4.67 -4.56 -24.38
C THR A 15 4.16 -3.81 -23.15
N VAL A 16 3.11 -3.01 -23.26
CA VAL A 16 2.52 -2.33 -22.10
C VAL A 16 1.92 -3.33 -21.11
N VAL A 17 1.19 -4.34 -21.59
CA VAL A 17 0.60 -5.38 -20.73
C VAL A 17 1.69 -6.22 -20.06
N ALA A 18 2.73 -6.62 -20.79
CA ALA A 18 3.86 -7.36 -20.23
C ALA A 18 4.62 -6.53 -19.18
N PHE A 19 4.80 -5.23 -19.41
CA PHE A 19 5.44 -4.34 -18.45
C PHE A 19 4.59 -4.14 -17.19
N VAL A 20 3.28 -3.94 -17.33
CA VAL A 20 2.34 -3.84 -16.19
C VAL A 20 2.28 -5.15 -15.40
N LEU A 21 2.32 -6.30 -16.07
CA LEU A 21 2.37 -7.61 -15.41
C LEU A 21 3.71 -7.86 -14.72
N ALA A 22 4.84 -7.46 -15.32
CA ALA A 22 6.15 -7.58 -14.70
C ALA A 22 6.28 -6.67 -13.46
N VAL A 23 5.76 -5.45 -13.52
CA VAL A 23 5.71 -4.53 -12.38
C VAL A 23 4.76 -5.03 -11.30
N ARG A 24 3.67 -5.74 -11.67
CA ARG A 24 2.79 -6.38 -10.70
C ARG A 24 3.37 -7.66 -10.10
N SER A 25 4.19 -8.43 -10.82
CA SER A 25 4.75 -9.69 -10.30
C SER A 25 5.94 -9.47 -9.34
N THR A 26 6.49 -8.25 -9.31
CA THR A 26 7.53 -7.88 -8.34
C THR A 26 6.96 -7.45 -6.99
N GLN A 27 5.73 -6.97 -6.93
CA GLN A 27 5.03 -6.69 -5.67
C GLN A 27 4.37 -7.97 -5.15
N ASP A 28 4.53 -8.27 -3.86
CA ASP A 28 3.82 -9.41 -3.27
C ASP A 28 2.31 -9.21 -3.42
N ALA A 29 1.61 -10.31 -3.65
CA ALA A 29 0.17 -10.30 -3.81
C ALA A 29 -0.47 -9.94 -2.45
N VAL A 30 -0.79 -8.67 -2.26
CA VAL A 30 -1.65 -8.21 -1.16
C VAL A 30 -2.91 -9.06 -1.16
N PRO A 31 -3.37 -9.57 0.00
CA PRO A 31 -4.64 -10.30 0.08
C PRO A 31 -5.76 -9.47 -0.57
N THR A 32 -6.42 -10.02 -1.59
CA THR A 32 -7.46 -9.30 -2.35
C THR A 32 -8.55 -8.78 -1.43
N ALA A 33 -8.93 -9.57 -0.42
CA ALA A 33 -9.92 -9.18 0.60
C ALA A 33 -9.50 -7.93 1.41
N LEU A 34 -8.21 -7.79 1.74
CA LEU A 34 -7.70 -6.60 2.45
C LEU A 34 -7.79 -5.38 1.56
N ARG A 35 -7.34 -5.52 0.30
CA ARG A 35 -7.36 -4.43 -0.68
C ARG A 35 -8.78 -3.95 -0.95
N ASP A 36 -9.72 -4.88 -1.14
CA ASP A 36 -11.11 -4.56 -1.43
C ASP A 36 -11.76 -3.91 -0.20
N CYS A 37 -11.53 -4.42 1.01
CA CYS A 37 -12.04 -3.80 2.24
C CYS A 37 -11.54 -2.35 2.43
N VAL A 38 -10.25 -2.09 2.16
CA VAL A 38 -9.68 -0.73 2.23
C VAL A 38 -10.38 0.20 1.25
N LEU A 39 -10.61 -0.26 0.01
CA LEU A 39 -11.28 0.53 -1.01
C LEU A 39 -12.76 0.77 -0.69
N ASP A 40 -13.46 -0.24 -0.18
CA ASP A 40 -14.87 -0.16 0.19
C ASP A 40 -15.09 0.74 1.43
N GLY A 41 -14.09 0.83 2.32
CA GLY A 41 -14.11 1.69 3.49
C GLY A 41 -13.64 3.13 3.24
N ASP A 42 -13.57 3.57 1.97
CA ASP A 42 -13.09 4.90 1.56
C ASP A 42 -11.65 5.24 2.04
N ALA A 43 -10.86 4.23 2.40
CA ALA A 43 -9.45 4.41 2.71
C ALA A 43 -8.62 4.46 1.42
N GLY A 44 -7.72 5.42 1.32
CA GLY A 44 -6.93 5.67 0.12
C GLY A 44 -5.70 4.76 0.06
N ILE A 45 -5.51 4.05 -1.05
CA ILE A 45 -4.25 3.34 -1.33
C ILE A 45 -3.20 4.36 -1.77
N VAL A 46 -2.06 4.35 -1.08
CA VAL A 46 -0.92 5.23 -1.30
C VAL A 46 0.10 4.50 -2.16
N ARG A 47 0.48 5.08 -3.30
CA ARG A 47 1.43 4.48 -4.25
C ARG A 47 2.78 5.18 -4.24
N SER A 48 2.83 6.40 -3.72
CA SER A 48 4.02 7.24 -3.70
C SER A 48 4.02 8.21 -2.51
N ALA A 49 5.19 8.78 -2.21
CA ALA A 49 5.34 9.86 -1.26
C ALA A 49 4.41 11.06 -1.55
N GLY A 50 4.13 11.31 -2.83
CA GLY A 50 3.21 12.38 -3.25
C GLY A 50 1.78 12.16 -2.76
N ASP A 51 1.33 10.90 -2.71
CA ASP A 51 -0.03 10.55 -2.25
C ASP A 51 -0.18 10.75 -0.73
N LEU A 52 0.91 10.56 0.04
CA LEU A 52 0.94 10.81 1.48
C LEU A 52 0.75 12.29 1.83
N GLY A 53 1.11 13.19 0.91
CA GLY A 53 0.89 14.62 1.03
C GLY A 53 1.83 15.33 2.00
N VAL A 54 1.75 16.66 1.99
CA VAL A 54 2.67 17.55 2.73
C VAL A 54 2.57 17.37 4.25
N ARG A 55 1.38 17.05 4.77
CA ARG A 55 1.20 16.84 6.21
C ARG A 55 1.98 15.63 6.71
N THR A 56 1.93 14.50 6.00
CA THR A 56 2.70 13.32 6.38
C THR A 56 4.20 13.61 6.37
N ARG A 57 4.68 14.38 5.39
CA ARG A 57 6.08 14.81 5.35
C ARG A 57 6.48 15.62 6.59
N ALA A 58 5.64 16.56 7.00
CA ALA A 58 5.87 17.35 8.21
C ALA A 58 5.88 16.47 9.45
N ASP A 59 4.89 15.59 9.60
CA ASP A 59 4.79 14.70 10.75
C ASP A 59 5.98 13.71 10.87
N VAL A 60 6.50 13.23 9.72
CA VAL A 60 7.75 12.45 9.66
C VAL A 60 8.94 13.30 10.12
N GLY A 61 9.09 14.51 9.58
CA GLY A 61 10.20 15.41 9.92
C GLY A 61 10.20 15.86 11.38
N ASP A 62 9.02 16.01 11.97
CA ASP A 62 8.81 16.39 13.37
C ASP A 62 8.86 15.18 14.32
N GLY A 63 8.94 13.95 13.80
CA GLY A 63 8.99 12.72 14.59
C GLY A 63 7.73 12.46 15.41
N VAL A 64 6.57 12.95 14.97
CA VAL A 64 5.30 12.86 15.73
C VAL A 64 4.46 11.63 15.37
N ILE A 65 4.84 10.89 14.32
CA ILE A 65 4.17 9.66 13.91
C ILE A 65 4.43 8.55 14.93
N ARG A 66 3.38 7.87 15.38
CA ARG A 66 3.45 6.79 16.39
C ARG A 66 2.96 5.46 15.83
N GLU A 67 3.62 4.38 16.20
CA GLU A 67 3.10 3.02 16.01
C GLU A 67 1.96 2.77 17.00
N LEU A 68 0.79 2.42 16.49
CA LEU A 68 -0.37 2.04 17.30
C LEU A 68 -0.40 0.54 17.59
N GLY A 69 0.12 -0.26 16.67
CA GLY A 69 0.14 -1.70 16.83
C GLY A 69 0.64 -2.42 15.58
N ARG A 70 0.94 -3.70 15.80
CA ARG A 70 1.42 -4.65 14.81
C ARG A 70 0.52 -5.87 14.80
N MET A 71 0.18 -6.33 13.61
CA MET A 71 -0.79 -7.39 13.38
C MET A 71 -0.25 -8.34 12.29
N GLN A 72 -0.65 -9.61 12.35
CA GLN A 72 -0.39 -10.56 11.27
C GLN A 72 -1.60 -10.61 10.33
N VAL A 73 -1.33 -10.70 9.04
CA VAL A 73 -2.33 -10.87 7.98
C VAL A 73 -1.83 -12.00 7.09
N GLY A 74 -2.34 -13.20 7.30
CA GLY A 74 -1.79 -14.41 6.72
C GLY A 74 -0.32 -14.60 7.10
N ASP A 75 0.53 -14.71 6.08
CA ASP A 75 1.99 -14.79 6.23
C ASP A 75 2.69 -13.42 6.32
N ASP A 76 1.96 -12.33 6.13
CA ASP A 76 2.48 -10.96 6.07
C ASP A 76 2.31 -10.23 7.42
N THR A 77 3.11 -9.19 7.64
CA THR A 77 3.00 -8.34 8.83
C THR A 77 2.48 -6.96 8.46
N ALA A 78 1.49 -6.48 9.21
CA ALA A 78 0.96 -5.14 9.10
C ALA A 78 1.31 -4.28 10.33
N VAL A 79 1.62 -3.01 10.10
CA VAL A 79 1.79 -2.00 11.16
C VAL A 79 0.83 -0.85 10.92
N LEU A 80 0.13 -0.45 11.99
CA LEU A 80 -0.73 0.72 12.00
C LEU A 80 0.03 1.90 12.61
N LEU A 81 0.21 2.95 11.83
CA LEU A 81 0.84 4.20 12.23
C LEU A 81 -0.22 5.30 12.37
N GLN A 82 -0.01 6.23 13.30
CA GLN A 82 -0.85 7.40 13.50
C GLN A 82 -0.03 8.68 13.36
N GLY A 83 -0.52 9.59 12.51
CA GLY A 83 -0.06 10.98 12.43
C GLY A 83 -1.15 11.96 12.83
N SER A 84 -0.95 13.22 12.47
CA SER A 84 -1.83 14.34 12.80
C SER A 84 -3.06 14.36 11.88
N GLY A 85 -4.09 13.64 12.30
CA GLY A 85 -5.38 13.59 11.59
C GLY A 85 -5.44 12.55 10.48
N TYR A 86 -4.58 11.53 10.53
CA TYR A 86 -4.62 10.38 9.63
C TYR A 86 -4.03 9.15 10.30
N ARG A 87 -4.32 7.98 9.74
CA ARG A 87 -3.61 6.74 10.04
C ARG A 87 -3.10 6.09 8.76
N LEU A 88 -2.00 5.37 8.88
CA LEU A 88 -1.41 4.59 7.79
C LEU A 88 -1.36 3.12 8.18
N LEU A 89 -1.83 2.25 7.30
CA LEU A 89 -1.60 0.83 7.38
C LEU A 89 -0.47 0.50 6.41
N VAL A 90 0.58 -0.13 6.93
CA VAL A 90 1.74 -0.56 6.16
C VAL A 90 1.81 -2.07 6.24
N LEU A 91 1.63 -2.74 5.11
CA LEU A 91 1.77 -4.19 4.98
C LEU A 91 3.13 -4.51 4.35
N ALA A 92 3.94 -5.28 5.06
CA ALA A 92 5.15 -5.86 4.52
C ALA A 92 4.89 -7.31 4.09
N GLY A 93 5.06 -7.54 2.79
CA GLY A 93 5.14 -8.89 2.23
C GLY A 93 6.56 -9.45 2.30
N ARG A 94 6.74 -10.67 1.79
CA ARG A 94 8.03 -11.39 1.71
C ARG A 94 9.18 -10.59 1.08
N LYS A 95 8.92 -9.71 0.13
CA LYS A 95 9.90 -8.88 -0.58
C LYS A 95 9.99 -7.46 -0.03
N SER A 96 9.11 -7.09 0.90
CA SER A 96 9.10 -5.74 1.48
C SER A 96 10.27 -5.54 2.44
N PRO A 97 10.72 -4.29 2.63
CA PRO A 97 11.64 -3.95 3.70
C PRO A 97 11.08 -4.33 5.08
N PRO A 98 11.95 -4.58 6.07
CA PRO A 98 11.51 -4.88 7.42
C PRO A 98 10.75 -3.69 8.03
N LEU A 99 9.74 -4.01 8.85
CA LEU A 99 8.89 -3.02 9.53
C LEU A 99 9.49 -2.55 10.86
N ASP A 100 10.79 -2.28 10.89
CA ASP A 100 11.55 -1.90 12.08
C ASP A 100 12.24 -0.53 11.93
N GLY A 101 12.88 -0.09 13.01
CA GLY A 101 13.64 1.17 13.05
C GLY A 101 12.76 2.38 12.75
N ASP A 102 13.26 3.29 11.93
CA ASP A 102 12.52 4.47 11.47
C ASP A 102 11.55 4.13 10.33
N LEU A 103 10.52 3.36 10.68
CA LEU A 103 9.48 2.93 9.76
C LEU A 103 8.74 4.12 9.12
N PRO A 104 8.33 5.18 9.85
CA PRO A 104 7.63 6.31 9.24
C PRO A 104 8.42 7.01 8.13
N LEU A 105 9.71 7.27 8.35
CA LEU A 105 10.58 7.87 7.33
C LEU A 105 10.70 6.96 6.10
N ARG A 106 10.93 5.66 6.32
CA ARG A 106 11.11 4.69 5.24
C ARG A 106 9.84 4.50 4.40
N VAL A 107 8.67 4.47 5.03
CA VAL A 107 7.37 4.41 4.35
C VAL A 107 7.14 5.66 3.52
N TYR A 108 7.54 6.82 4.02
CA TYR A 108 7.44 8.07 3.28
C TYR A 108 8.37 8.10 2.06
N GLU A 109 9.64 7.72 2.22
CA GLU A 109 10.62 7.77 1.13
C GLU A 109 10.45 6.65 0.09
N ARG A 110 10.01 5.47 0.54
CA ARG A 110 10.02 4.21 -0.23
C ARG A 110 8.66 3.51 -0.20
N THR A 111 7.58 4.28 -0.31
CA THR A 111 6.20 3.78 -0.22
C THR A 111 5.94 2.58 -1.14
N ASN A 112 6.53 2.60 -2.34
CA ASN A 112 6.34 1.58 -3.37
C ASN A 112 7.10 0.26 -3.13
N GLU A 113 7.97 0.20 -2.11
CA GLU A 113 8.67 -1.04 -1.71
C GLU A 113 7.82 -1.93 -0.77
N TYR A 114 6.73 -1.39 -0.21
CA TYR A 114 5.80 -2.15 0.62
C TYR A 114 4.70 -2.79 -0.22
N ALA A 115 4.18 -3.93 0.24
CA ALA A 115 3.10 -4.64 -0.45
C ALA A 115 1.83 -3.78 -0.52
N LEU A 116 1.47 -3.13 0.60
CA LEU A 116 0.38 -2.17 0.67
C LEU A 116 0.75 -1.02 1.61
N VAL A 117 0.46 0.20 1.17
CA VAL A 117 0.33 1.35 2.06
C VAL A 117 -1.06 1.94 1.86
N ALA A 118 -1.85 2.01 2.92
CA ALA A 118 -3.19 2.57 2.89
C ALA A 118 -3.32 3.69 3.93
N ARG A 119 -4.17 4.66 3.65
CA ARG A 119 -4.39 5.83 4.51
C ARG A 119 -5.87 6.05 4.77
N GLU A 120 -6.22 6.23 6.03
CA GLU A 120 -7.49 6.82 6.45
C GLU A 120 -7.25 8.24 6.97
N LEU A 121 -8.17 9.16 6.68
CA LEU A 121 -8.12 10.56 7.12
C LEU A 121 -9.23 10.81 8.14
N ASP A 122 -8.95 11.62 9.16
CA ASP A 122 -9.98 12.06 10.10
C ASP A 122 -11.13 12.79 9.37
N PRO A 123 -12.39 12.60 9.80
CA PRO A 123 -12.83 11.85 10.99
C PRO A 123 -13.01 10.34 10.78
N MET A 124 -12.70 9.79 9.61
CA MET A 124 -12.84 8.36 9.34
C MET A 124 -11.77 7.58 10.12
N ARG A 125 -12.22 6.69 11.00
CA ARG A 125 -11.34 5.97 11.94
C ARG A 125 -11.73 4.51 12.04
N GLY A 126 -10.74 3.63 12.06
CA GLY A 126 -10.92 2.22 12.36
C GLY A 126 -11.26 1.35 11.15
N VAL A 127 -11.30 1.93 9.95
CA VAL A 127 -11.45 1.18 8.70
C VAL A 127 -10.24 0.28 8.52
N LEU A 128 -9.04 0.85 8.64
CA LEU A 128 -7.80 0.10 8.42
C LEU A 128 -7.62 -1.06 9.41
N SER A 129 -7.90 -0.82 10.70
CA SER A 129 -7.83 -1.88 11.71
C SER A 129 -8.92 -2.94 11.50
N GLY A 130 -10.15 -2.53 11.22
CA GLY A 130 -11.25 -3.46 10.97
C GLY A 130 -11.02 -4.35 9.74
N CYS A 131 -10.44 -3.81 8.67
CA CYS A 131 -10.08 -4.59 7.50
C CYS A 131 -9.00 -5.63 7.78
N VAL A 132 -8.01 -5.30 8.61
CA VAL A 132 -6.98 -6.26 9.03
C VAL A 132 -7.59 -7.36 9.88
N GLU A 133 -8.42 -7.02 10.87
CA GLU A 133 -9.09 -7.99 11.74
C GLU A 133 -10.00 -8.94 10.94
N LEU A 134 -10.75 -8.42 9.97
CA LEU A 134 -11.64 -9.21 9.13
C LEU A 134 -10.89 -10.24 8.28
N VAL A 135 -9.73 -9.85 7.73
CA VAL A 135 -8.90 -10.77 6.93
C VAL A 135 -8.21 -11.79 7.83
N ALA A 136 -7.64 -11.36 8.96
CA ALA A 136 -7.02 -12.27 9.93
C ALA A 136 -8.02 -13.32 10.46
N ALA A 137 -9.29 -12.97 10.63
CA ALA A 137 -10.33 -13.89 11.06
C ALA A 137 -10.75 -14.91 9.97
N GLN A 138 -10.48 -14.65 8.69
CA GLN A 138 -10.78 -15.59 7.59
C GLN A 138 -9.68 -16.64 7.38
N GLU A 139 -8.50 -16.40 7.92
CA GLU A 139 -7.31 -17.24 7.76
C GLU A 139 -7.00 -18.09 9.00
N ALA A 140 -7.77 -17.92 10.08
CA ALA A 140 -7.69 -18.68 11.33
C ALA A 140 -8.58 -19.94 11.30
#